data_AF-A0A382JV37-F1
#
_entry.id   AF-A0A382JV37-F1
#
_cell.length_a   1.000
_cell.length_b   1.000
_cell.length_c   1.000
_cell.angle_alpha   90.00
_cell.angle_beta   90.00
_cell.angle_gamma   90.00
#
_symmetry.space_group_name_H-M   'P 1'
#
loop_
_entity.id
_entity.type
_entity.pdbx_description
1 polymer ?
#
loop_
_entity_poly.entity_id
_entity_poly.type
_entity_poly.pdbx_seq_one_letter_code
_entity_poly.pdbx_strand_id
1 'polypeptide(L)'
;VVVFVDRGELEHSLHTCIGRLRHLGRRYFLVPVDMPGAFHPKVFLRLGNEGGLAWIGSGNLTRGGWGSNSELAGAWQLGGPDADPGGWVTGLLSYLDSTLRPGLARDLLARAQRLEWLPDAPEPGTGPVLFSHDQTLAGQIDRRWAERKFTSVKILTGSTDRDAAMLKWTVERFGIQQ
;
A
#
# COMPACT_ATOMS: atom_id res chain seq x y z
N VAL A 1 11.53 2.21 -13.47
CA VAL A 1 10.51 2.33 -12.40
C VAL A 1 9.18 1.86 -12.96
N VAL A 2 8.43 1.05 -12.21
CA VAL A 2 7.05 0.69 -12.57
C VAL A 2 6.14 1.43 -11.60
N VAL A 3 5.11 2.09 -12.12
CA VAL A 3 4.13 2.82 -11.31
C VAL A 3 2.76 2.22 -11.56
N PHE A 4 2.19 1.60 -10.53
CA PHE A 4 0.82 1.14 -10.52
C PHE A 4 -0.07 2.31 -10.15
N VAL A 5 -1.11 2.54 -10.93
CA VAL A 5 -2.00 3.70 -10.79
C VAL A 5 -3.42 3.27 -11.04
N ASP A 6 -4.37 3.94 -10.40
CA ASP A 6 -5.78 3.77 -10.70
C ASP A 6 -6.05 4.07 -12.20
N ARG A 7 -6.81 3.20 -12.87
CA ARG A 7 -7.12 3.35 -14.30
C ARG A 7 -7.82 4.68 -14.60
N GLY A 8 -8.84 5.04 -13.83
CA GLY A 8 -9.64 6.24 -14.08
C GLY A 8 -8.82 7.51 -13.86
N GLU A 9 -8.06 7.57 -12.78
CA GLU A 9 -7.15 8.69 -12.49
C GLU A 9 -6.03 8.81 -13.52
N LEU A 10 -5.50 7.69 -14.02
CA LEU A 10 -4.53 7.69 -15.10
C LEU A 10 -5.11 8.28 -16.38
N GLU A 11 -6.27 7.80 -16.82
CA GLU A 11 -6.94 8.28 -18.03
C GLU A 11 -7.20 9.79 -17.93
N HIS A 12 -7.77 10.24 -16.80
CA HIS A 12 -7.98 11.67 -16.53
C HIS A 12 -6.67 12.48 -16.57
N SER A 13 -5.62 11.99 -15.92
CA SER A 13 -4.32 12.67 -15.85
C SER A 13 -3.60 12.72 -17.20
N LEU A 14 -3.72 11.67 -18.02
CA LEU A 14 -3.11 11.64 -19.35
C LEU A 14 -3.71 12.71 -20.24
N HIS A 15 -5.03 12.93 -20.20
CA HIS A 15 -5.70 13.98 -20.97
C HIS A 15 -5.22 15.38 -20.59
N THR A 16 -4.95 15.64 -19.31
CA THR A 16 -4.50 16.96 -18.84
C THR A 16 -3.00 17.19 -19.01
N CYS A 17 -2.20 16.12 -19.15
CA CYS A 17 -0.75 16.17 -19.20
C CYS A 17 -0.14 15.98 -20.61
N ILE A 18 -0.96 15.92 -21.66
CA ILE A 18 -0.47 15.85 -23.06
C ILE A 18 0.55 16.97 -23.32
N GLY A 19 1.69 16.61 -23.92
CA GLY A 19 2.80 17.53 -24.19
C GLY A 19 3.71 17.85 -22.98
N ARG A 20 3.35 17.43 -21.77
CA ARG A 20 4.13 17.62 -20.53
C ARG A 20 4.77 16.34 -20.01
N LEU A 21 4.32 15.17 -20.46
CA LEU A 21 4.89 13.87 -20.09
C LEU A 21 6.31 13.74 -20.64
N ARG A 22 7.26 13.51 -19.73
CA ARG A 22 8.67 13.24 -20.06
C ARG A 22 9.03 11.84 -19.59
N HIS A 23 9.89 11.16 -20.35
CA HIS A 23 10.48 9.85 -20.01
C HIS A 23 9.51 8.66 -19.83
N LEU A 24 8.21 8.83 -20.09
CA LEU A 24 7.25 7.72 -20.14
C LEU A 24 7.73 6.68 -21.16
N GLY A 25 7.72 5.41 -20.78
CA GLY A 25 8.21 4.30 -21.59
C GLY A 25 9.74 4.17 -21.64
N ARG A 26 10.49 5.08 -21.00
CA ARG A 26 11.96 5.08 -20.99
C ARG A 26 12.54 4.94 -19.59
N ARG A 27 12.11 5.78 -18.65
CA ARG A 27 12.57 5.74 -17.24
C ARG A 27 11.51 5.16 -16.30
N TYR A 28 10.25 5.33 -16.67
CA TYR A 28 9.13 4.73 -15.95
C TYR A 28 8.04 4.25 -16.91
N PHE A 29 7.26 3.29 -16.42
CA PHE A 29 6.07 2.76 -17.08
C PHE A 29 4.89 2.92 -16.13
N LEU A 30 3.74 3.24 -16.70
CA LEU A 30 2.47 3.35 -15.98
C LEU A 30 1.69 2.07 -16.24
N VAL A 31 1.21 1.44 -15.16
CA VAL A 31 0.39 0.24 -15.21
C VAL A 31 -0.97 0.61 -14.63
N PRO A 32 -2.03 0.69 -15.45
CA PRO A 32 -3.38 0.89 -14.94
C PRO A 32 -3.82 -0.35 -14.17
N VAL A 33 -4.24 -0.15 -12.93
CA VAL A 33 -4.91 -1.16 -12.11
C VAL A 33 -6.40 -0.93 -12.24
N ASP A 34 -7.11 -2.00 -12.59
CA ASP A 34 -8.56 -2.00 -12.76
C ASP A 34 -9.20 -2.75 -11.61
N MET A 35 -10.03 -2.07 -10.82
CA MET A 35 -10.70 -2.65 -9.68
C MET A 35 -11.99 -1.88 -9.35
N PRO A 36 -12.97 -2.52 -8.68
CA PRO A 36 -14.11 -1.81 -8.13
C PRO A 36 -13.67 -0.73 -7.14
N GLY A 37 -14.22 0.48 -7.26
CA GLY A 37 -13.85 1.60 -6.41
C GLY A 37 -12.60 2.30 -6.91
N ALA A 38 -11.59 2.46 -6.05
CA ALA A 38 -10.36 3.18 -6.36
C ALA A 38 -9.12 2.40 -5.93
N PHE A 39 -8.12 2.33 -6.81
CA PHE A 39 -6.78 1.87 -6.45
C PHE A 39 -6.04 2.99 -5.73
N HIS A 40 -6.17 3.02 -4.39
CA HIS A 40 -5.68 4.12 -3.56
C HIS A 40 -4.42 3.85 -2.68
N PRO A 41 -3.54 2.85 -2.94
CA PRO A 41 -2.31 2.70 -2.18
C PRO A 41 -1.30 3.79 -2.56
N LYS A 42 -0.53 4.25 -1.58
CA LYS A 42 0.56 5.22 -1.75
C LYS A 42 1.82 4.60 -1.18
N VAL A 43 2.39 3.69 -1.98
CA VAL A 43 3.49 2.82 -1.57
C VAL A 43 4.64 2.96 -2.57
N PHE A 44 5.85 3.07 -2.03
CA PHE A 44 7.10 3.02 -2.78
C PHE A 44 7.92 1.83 -2.32
N LEU A 45 8.28 0.98 -3.28
CA LEU A 45 9.16 -0.15 -3.05
C LEU A 45 10.44 0.04 -3.86
N ARG A 46 11.58 -0.06 -3.18
CA ARG A 46 12.90 -0.18 -3.80
C ARG A 46 13.50 -1.49 -3.35
N LEU A 47 13.63 -2.43 -4.28
CA LEU A 47 14.07 -3.80 -3.99
C LEU A 47 15.31 -4.12 -4.83
N GLY A 48 16.30 -4.77 -4.23
CA GLY A 48 17.51 -5.23 -4.90
C GLY A 48 18.15 -6.38 -4.13
N ASN A 49 19.29 -6.90 -4.61
CA ASN A 49 19.90 -8.10 -4.03
C ASN A 49 20.40 -7.89 -2.59
N GLU A 50 20.81 -6.67 -2.23
CA GLU A 50 21.33 -6.32 -0.91
C GLU A 50 20.24 -5.92 0.11
N GLY A 51 18.96 -6.11 -0.24
CA GLY A 51 17.82 -5.72 0.59
C GLY A 51 16.87 -4.76 -0.11
N GLY A 52 16.01 -4.13 0.70
CA GLY A 52 14.98 -3.24 0.18
C GLY A 52 14.57 -2.11 1.12
N LEU A 53 13.74 -1.22 0.58
CA LEU A 53 13.07 -0.15 1.30
C LEU A 53 11.60 -0.15 0.88
N ALA A 54 10.71 -0.24 1.87
CA ALA A 54 9.31 0.07 1.68
C ALA A 54 8.99 1.40 2.35
N TRP A 55 8.28 2.27 1.64
CA TRP A 55 7.80 3.55 2.13
C TRP A 55 6.31 3.68 1.86
N ILE A 56 5.54 3.98 2.89
CA ILE A 56 4.08 4.13 2.82
C ILE A 56 3.73 5.48 3.41
N GLY A 57 2.94 6.26 2.68
CA GLY A 57 2.54 7.60 3.13
C GLY A 57 1.16 8.03 2.67
N SER A 58 0.79 9.26 3.02
CA SER A 58 -0.48 9.88 2.63
C SER A 58 -0.42 10.69 1.34
N GLY A 59 0.78 10.98 0.83
CA GLY A 59 1.00 11.81 -0.35
C GLY A 59 0.67 11.12 -1.69
N ASN A 60 -0.18 11.75 -2.50
CA ASN A 60 -0.36 11.39 -3.92
C ASN A 60 0.87 11.78 -4.75
N LEU A 61 1.10 11.09 -5.88
CA LEU A 61 2.16 11.42 -6.85
C LEU A 61 1.87 12.72 -7.62
N THR A 62 1.90 13.83 -6.89
CA THR A 62 1.63 15.19 -7.37
C THR A 62 2.62 16.14 -6.71
N ARG A 63 2.73 17.38 -7.21
CA ARG A 63 3.51 18.42 -6.52
C ARG A 63 3.05 18.61 -5.06
N GLY A 64 1.74 18.49 -4.83
CA GLY A 64 1.12 18.60 -3.51
C GLY A 64 1.66 17.58 -2.52
N GLY A 65 1.43 16.31 -2.86
CA GLY A 65 1.78 15.17 -2.01
C GLY A 65 3.29 14.93 -1.83
N TRP A 66 4.16 15.62 -2.58
CA TRP A 66 5.62 15.47 -2.49
C TRP A 66 6.35 16.69 -1.92
N GLY A 67 5.66 17.75 -1.53
CA GLY A 67 6.37 18.89 -0.96
C GLY A 67 5.57 20.09 -0.48
N SER A 68 4.25 20.16 -0.68
CA SER A 68 3.46 21.29 -0.15
C SER A 68 2.40 20.90 0.86
N ASN A 69 1.88 19.68 0.80
CA ASN A 69 0.93 19.18 1.78
C ASN A 69 1.64 18.70 3.04
N SER A 70 0.96 18.76 4.19
CA SER A 70 1.41 18.13 5.43
C SER A 70 1.13 16.62 5.38
N GLU A 71 1.98 15.91 4.63
CA GLU A 71 1.89 14.45 4.48
C GLU A 71 2.67 13.72 5.58
N LEU A 72 2.20 12.54 5.96
CA LEU A 72 2.89 11.64 6.88
C LEU A 72 3.31 10.37 6.13
N ALA A 73 4.45 9.80 6.52
CA ALA A 73 4.89 8.54 5.98
C ALA A 73 5.78 7.73 6.94
N GLY A 74 5.73 6.41 6.81
CA GLY A 74 6.59 5.45 7.49
C GLY A 74 7.47 4.69 6.49
N ALA A 75 8.66 4.29 6.93
CA ALA A 75 9.62 3.57 6.11
C ALA A 75 10.20 2.35 6.84
N TRP A 76 10.43 1.27 6.10
CA TRP A 76 11.00 0.02 6.59
C TRP A 76 12.15 -0.40 5.71
N GLN A 77 13.33 -0.61 6.30
CA GLN A 77 14.40 -1.35 5.64
C GLN A 77 14.04 -2.83 5.63
N LEU A 78 14.41 -3.53 4.56
CA LEU A 78 14.04 -4.92 4.33
C LEU A 78 15.28 -5.80 4.05
N GLY A 79 15.26 -7.05 4.53
CA GLY A 79 16.19 -8.12 4.09
C GLY A 79 17.61 -8.13 4.69
N GLY A 80 17.94 -7.19 5.58
CA GLY A 80 19.18 -7.18 6.36
C GLY A 80 19.07 -7.84 7.76
N PRO A 81 20.19 -8.06 8.47
CA PRO A 81 20.23 -8.77 9.76
C PRO A 81 19.30 -8.22 10.85
N ASP A 82 19.07 -6.92 10.85
CA ASP A 82 18.20 -6.21 11.80
C ASP A 82 17.01 -5.52 11.11
N ALA A 83 16.77 -5.85 9.84
CA ALA A 83 15.72 -5.26 9.03
C ALA A 83 14.44 -6.11 9.08
N ASP A 84 13.33 -5.54 8.63
CA ASP A 84 12.10 -6.31 8.47
C ASP A 84 12.34 -7.42 7.40
N PRO A 85 11.94 -8.67 7.67
CA PRO A 85 12.14 -9.76 6.71
C PRO A 85 11.38 -9.54 5.40
N GLY A 86 10.33 -8.70 5.39
CA GLY A 86 9.61 -8.32 4.18
C GLY A 86 8.47 -9.27 3.81
N GLY A 87 8.07 -10.20 4.68
CA GLY A 87 6.97 -11.14 4.39
C GLY A 87 5.65 -10.45 4.02
N TRP A 88 5.36 -9.28 4.59
CA TRP A 88 4.19 -8.48 4.20
C TRP A 88 4.32 -7.85 2.81
N VAL A 89 5.56 -7.58 2.36
CA VAL A 89 5.86 -7.10 1.00
C VAL A 89 5.63 -8.23 -0.01
N THR A 90 5.97 -9.48 0.32
CA THR A 90 5.64 -10.65 -0.52
C THR A 90 4.13 -10.70 -0.80
N GLY A 91 3.29 -10.48 0.22
CA GLY A 91 1.83 -10.43 0.04
C GLY A 91 1.37 -9.31 -0.90
N LEU A 92 1.95 -8.12 -0.78
CA LEU A 92 1.67 -7.00 -1.68
C LEU A 92 2.10 -7.29 -3.13
N LEU A 93 3.28 -7.87 -3.33
CA LEU A 93 3.78 -8.23 -4.67
C LEU A 93 2.92 -9.32 -5.32
N SER A 94 2.49 -10.32 -4.55
CA SER A 94 1.58 -11.37 -5.04
C SER A 94 0.22 -10.82 -5.44
N TYR A 95 -0.32 -9.86 -4.69
CA TYR A 95 -1.53 -9.14 -5.09
C TYR A 95 -1.33 -8.39 -6.41
N LEU A 96 -0.23 -7.62 -6.54
CA LEU A 96 0.01 -6.88 -7.77
C LEU A 96 0.19 -7.83 -8.97
N ASP A 97 0.89 -8.96 -8.83
CA ASP A 97 1.01 -9.95 -9.91
C ASP A 97 -0.36 -10.49 -10.37
N SER A 98 -1.30 -10.73 -9.44
CA SER A 98 -2.64 -11.23 -9.78
C SER A 98 -3.47 -10.24 -10.59
N THR A 99 -3.19 -8.94 -10.48
CA THR A 99 -3.84 -7.88 -11.27
C THR A 99 -3.19 -7.65 -12.64
N LEU A 100 -2.00 -8.19 -12.88
CA LEU A 100 -1.20 -7.90 -14.07
C LEU A 100 -1.51 -8.81 -15.25
N ARG A 101 -1.52 -8.21 -16.44
CA ARG A 101 -1.45 -8.94 -17.70
C ARG A 101 0.00 -9.33 -18.03
N PRO A 102 0.24 -10.37 -18.85
CA PRO A 102 1.58 -10.70 -19.32
C PRO A 102 2.29 -9.50 -19.95
N GLY A 103 3.57 -9.31 -19.63
CA GLY A 103 4.40 -8.23 -20.15
C GLY A 103 5.43 -7.73 -19.15
N LEU A 104 6.12 -6.63 -19.51
CA LEU A 104 7.27 -6.11 -18.77
C LEU A 104 7.00 -5.86 -17.28
N ALA A 105 5.83 -5.34 -16.91
CA ALA A 105 5.50 -5.10 -15.50
C ALA A 105 5.48 -6.39 -14.70
N ARG A 106 4.92 -7.45 -15.29
CA ARG A 106 4.86 -8.79 -14.69
C ARG A 106 6.25 -9.40 -14.56
N ASP A 107 7.08 -9.28 -15.59
CA ASP A 107 8.46 -9.77 -15.57
C ASP A 107 9.31 -9.07 -14.49
N LEU A 108 9.09 -7.77 -14.27
CA LEU A 108 9.77 -7.01 -13.24
C LEU A 108 9.33 -7.42 -11.83
N LEU A 109 8.04 -7.67 -11.61
CA LEU A 109 7.54 -8.18 -10.34
C LEU A 109 8.06 -9.60 -10.07
N ALA A 110 8.04 -10.47 -11.08
CA ALA A 110 8.58 -11.82 -10.97
C ALA A 110 10.08 -11.83 -10.64
N ARG A 111 10.85 -10.83 -11.07
CA ARG A 111 12.25 -10.66 -10.65
C ARG A 111 12.35 -10.22 -9.19
N ALA A 112 11.52 -9.29 -8.75
CA ALA A 112 11.50 -8.83 -7.36
C ALA A 112 11.11 -9.95 -6.39
N GLN A 113 10.18 -10.83 -6.78
CA GLN A 113 9.77 -11.99 -5.98
C GLN A 113 10.85 -13.09 -5.88
N ARG A 114 11.93 -13.03 -6.67
CA ARG A 114 13.04 -13.99 -6.63
C ARG A 114 14.27 -13.47 -5.89
N LEU A 115 14.16 -12.34 -5.20
CA LEU A 115 15.26 -11.83 -4.38
C LEU A 115 15.49 -12.79 -3.22
N GLU A 116 16.74 -13.22 -3.02
CA GLU A 116 17.08 -14.29 -2.06
C GLU A 116 16.69 -13.97 -0.61
N TRP A 117 16.70 -12.69 -0.22
CA TRP A 117 16.34 -12.27 1.13
C TRP A 117 14.81 -12.17 1.33
N LEU A 118 14.02 -12.13 0.26
CA LEU A 118 12.58 -11.92 0.36
C LEU A 118 11.88 -13.27 0.61
N PRO A 119 11.03 -13.38 1.65
CA PRO A 119 10.32 -14.62 1.95
C PRO A 119 9.45 -15.10 0.77
N ASP A 120 9.49 -16.40 0.48
CA ASP A 120 8.72 -17.02 -0.60
C ASP A 120 7.19 -16.93 -0.40
N ALA A 121 6.75 -16.88 0.85
CA ALA A 121 5.35 -16.83 1.22
C ALA A 121 5.03 -15.58 2.06
N PRO A 122 3.83 -15.01 1.91
CA PRO A 122 3.41 -13.93 2.78
C PRO A 122 3.29 -14.40 4.23
N GLU A 123 3.72 -13.58 5.18
CA GLU A 123 3.46 -13.83 6.59
C GLU A 123 2.04 -13.33 6.97
N PRO A 124 1.11 -14.23 7.34
CA PRO A 124 -0.27 -13.82 7.61
C PRO A 124 -0.37 -13.03 8.92
N GLY A 125 -0.86 -11.80 8.86
CA GLY A 125 -1.39 -11.11 10.03
C GLY A 125 -0.37 -10.69 11.11
N THR A 126 0.94 -10.74 10.84
CA THR A 126 2.02 -10.31 11.76
C THR A 126 2.79 -9.06 11.29
N GLY A 127 2.81 -8.76 10.00
CA GLY A 127 3.58 -7.62 9.46
C GLY A 127 3.10 -6.23 9.93
N PRO A 128 3.98 -5.20 9.92
CA PRO A 128 3.67 -3.87 10.43
C PRO A 128 2.56 -3.13 9.66
N VAL A 129 2.25 -3.59 8.44
CA VAL A 129 1.32 -2.96 7.52
C VAL A 129 0.13 -3.88 7.27
N LEU A 130 -1.08 -3.31 7.31
CA LEU A 130 -2.32 -3.95 6.89
C LEU A 130 -2.77 -3.35 5.56
N PHE A 131 -3.32 -4.17 4.68
CA PHE A 131 -3.88 -3.71 3.42
C PHE A 131 -5.14 -4.52 3.07
N SER A 132 -6.14 -3.84 2.52
CA SER A 132 -7.41 -4.46 2.13
C SER A 132 -7.30 -5.11 0.75
N HIS A 133 -6.99 -6.41 0.74
CA HIS A 133 -7.11 -7.24 -0.46
C HIS A 133 -8.25 -8.26 -0.28
N ASP A 134 -7.95 -9.42 0.30
CA ASP A 134 -8.94 -10.51 0.50
C ASP A 134 -9.81 -10.33 1.74
N GLN A 135 -9.42 -9.41 2.62
CA GLN A 135 -10.04 -9.21 3.92
C GLN A 135 -10.13 -7.72 4.24
N THR A 136 -11.20 -7.33 4.93
CA THR A 136 -11.39 -5.94 5.36
C THR A 136 -10.32 -5.55 6.39
N LEU A 137 -9.91 -4.28 6.40
CA LEU A 137 -9.01 -3.77 7.45
C LEU A 137 -9.62 -3.96 8.83
N ALA A 138 -10.93 -3.78 8.99
CA ALA A 138 -11.64 -4.04 10.24
C ALA A 138 -11.44 -5.49 10.74
N GLY A 139 -11.64 -6.49 9.87
CA GLY A 139 -11.43 -7.89 10.23
C GLY A 139 -9.97 -8.26 10.50
N GLN A 140 -9.02 -7.57 9.84
CA GLN A 140 -7.60 -7.73 10.12
C GLN A 140 -7.21 -7.13 11.48
N ILE A 141 -7.68 -5.92 11.78
CA ILE A 141 -7.48 -5.24 13.06
C ILE A 141 -8.10 -6.05 14.20
N ASP A 142 -9.31 -6.55 14.01
CA ASP A 142 -10.00 -7.39 14.98
C ASP A 142 -9.18 -8.61 15.40
N ARG A 143 -8.70 -9.39 14.42
CA ARG A 143 -7.85 -10.56 14.70
C ARG A 143 -6.52 -10.18 15.32
N ARG A 144 -5.89 -9.09 14.87
CA ARG A 144 -4.58 -8.65 15.37
C ARG A 144 -4.64 -8.17 16.81
N TRP A 145 -5.75 -7.55 17.20
CA TRP A 145 -6.01 -7.10 18.56
C TRP A 145 -7.02 -7.98 19.29
N ALA A 146 -7.14 -9.23 18.88
CA ALA A 146 -7.96 -10.20 19.58
C ALA A 146 -7.56 -10.21 21.06
N GLU A 147 -8.58 -10.21 21.93
CA GLU A 147 -8.43 -10.20 23.40
C GLU A 147 -7.83 -8.92 24.00
N ARG A 148 -7.39 -7.95 23.18
CA ARG A 148 -6.93 -6.65 23.67
C ARG A 148 -8.13 -5.76 23.99
N LYS A 149 -8.02 -5.02 25.08
CA LYS A 149 -8.96 -3.96 25.46
C LYS A 149 -8.25 -2.61 25.44
N PHE A 150 -8.98 -1.58 25.06
CA PHE A 150 -8.45 -0.22 24.97
C PHE A 150 -9.30 0.71 25.83
N THR A 151 -8.66 1.72 26.43
CA THR A 151 -9.33 2.72 27.28
C THR A 151 -9.71 3.98 26.51
N SER A 152 -9.17 4.19 25.31
CA SER A 152 -9.51 5.35 24.48
C SER A 152 -9.29 5.05 23.00
N VAL A 153 -10.03 5.76 22.15
CA VAL A 153 -9.82 5.84 20.70
C VAL A 153 -9.68 7.30 20.30
N LYS A 154 -8.69 7.61 19.45
CA LYS A 154 -8.52 8.94 18.86
C LYS A 154 -8.57 8.81 17.34
N ILE A 155 -9.55 9.48 16.74
CA ILE A 155 -9.71 9.55 15.28
C ILE A 155 -9.16 10.90 14.83
N LEU A 156 -8.08 10.88 14.05
CA LEU A 156 -7.35 12.06 13.58
C LEU A 156 -7.59 12.29 12.08
N THR A 157 -8.84 12.15 11.62
CA THR A 157 -9.23 12.38 10.22
C THR A 157 -10.36 13.41 10.14
N GLY A 158 -10.33 14.23 9.09
CA GLY A 158 -11.41 15.18 8.75
C GLY A 158 -12.60 14.54 8.03
N SER A 159 -12.55 13.24 7.76
CA SER A 159 -13.63 12.47 7.16
C SER A 159 -14.00 11.27 8.05
N THR A 160 -15.30 11.07 8.23
CA THR A 160 -15.88 9.90 8.89
C THR A 160 -16.71 9.14 7.89
N ASP A 161 -16.84 7.83 8.09
CA ASP A 161 -17.80 7.04 7.36
C ASP A 161 -19.24 7.39 7.76
N ARG A 162 -20.20 6.81 7.02
CA ARG A 162 -21.62 7.06 7.23
C ARG A 162 -21.99 6.70 8.68
N ASP A 163 -22.65 7.64 9.36
CA ASP A 163 -23.14 7.48 10.73
C ASP A 163 -22.05 7.09 11.75
N ALA A 164 -20.77 7.42 11.47
CA ALA A 164 -19.61 7.05 12.29
C ALA A 164 -19.52 5.54 12.56
N ALA A 165 -19.85 4.71 11.56
CA ALA A 165 -19.88 3.26 11.69
C ALA A 165 -18.55 2.66 12.17
N MET A 166 -17.40 3.17 11.71
CA MET A 166 -16.07 2.71 12.13
C MET A 166 -15.82 3.03 13.60
N LEU A 167 -16.24 4.20 14.08
CA LEU A 167 -16.10 4.58 15.48
C LEU A 167 -16.99 3.70 16.36
N LYS A 168 -18.27 3.51 15.98
CA LYS A 168 -19.22 2.64 16.68
C LYS A 168 -18.68 1.21 16.76
N TRP A 169 -18.24 0.66 15.62
CA TRP A 169 -17.62 -0.65 15.54
C TRP A 169 -16.40 -0.76 16.45
N THR A 170 -15.52 0.24 16.47
CA THR A 170 -14.31 0.24 17.32
C THR A 170 -14.67 0.23 18.81
N VAL A 171 -15.63 1.08 19.22
CA VAL A 171 -16.10 1.17 20.61
C VAL A 171 -16.71 -0.15 21.06
N GLU A 172 -17.63 -0.71 20.27
CA GLU A 172 -18.31 -1.97 20.56
C GLU A 172 -17.34 -3.15 20.59
N ARG A 173 -16.44 -3.24 19.60
CA ARG A 173 -15.56 -4.40 19.45
C ARG A 173 -14.48 -4.45 20.51
N PHE A 174 -13.93 -3.30 20.88
CA PHE A 174 -12.79 -3.21 21.80
C PHE A 174 -13.16 -2.81 23.23
N GLY A 175 -14.47 -2.66 23.52
CA GLY A 175 -14.98 -2.38 24.86
C GLY A 175 -14.52 -1.03 25.42
N ILE A 176 -14.37 -0.02 24.57
CA ILE A 176 -13.88 1.30 24.95
C ILE A 176 -15.00 2.03 25.69
N GLN A 177 -14.80 2.30 26.98
CA GLN A 177 -15.76 3.07 27.78
C GLN A 177 -15.56 4.57 27.51
N GLN A 178 -16.67 5.30 27.30
CA GLN A 178 -16.69 6.76 27.14
C GLN A 178 -16.65 7.46 28.49
#